data_AF-A0A964VVX2-F1
#
_entry.id   AF-A0A964VVX2-F1
#
_cell.length_a   1.000
_cell.length_b   1.000
_cell.length_c   1.000
_cell.angle_alpha   90.00
_cell.angle_beta   90.00
_cell.angle_gamma   90.00
#
_symmetry.space_group_name_H-M   'P 1'
#
loop_
_entity.id
_entity.type
_entity.pdbx_description
1 polymer ?
#
loop_
_entity_poly.entity_id
_entity_poly.type
_entity_poly.pdbx_seq_one_letter_code
_entity_poly.pdbx_strand_id
1 'polypeptide(L)' 'GQKLGCGAHLTRLRRITSGRFDVADAAPLSEILKWDLPILEKHIIPFLKLKSYE' A
#
# COMPACT_ATOMS: atom_id res chain seq x y z
N GLY A 1 -3.50 -17.83 -19.49
CA GLY A 1 -2.54 -18.41 -20.45
C GLY A 1 -2.93 -19.81 -20.85
N GLN A 2 -2.60 -20.82 -20.03
CA GLN A 2 -2.89 -22.22 -20.35
C GLN A 2 -4.37 -22.50 -20.67
N LYS A 3 -5.32 -21.99 -19.86
CA LYS A 3 -6.77 -22.12 -20.15
C LYS A 3 -7.21 -21.52 -21.49
N LEU A 4 -6.48 -20.53 -22.02
CA LEU A 4 -6.75 -19.90 -23.32
C LEU A 4 -5.93 -20.53 -24.47
N GLY A 5 -5.11 -21.55 -24.19
CA GLY A 5 -4.33 -22.31 -25.20
C GLY A 5 -3.07 -21.63 -25.74
N CYS A 6 -2.82 -20.35 -25.43
CA CYS A 6 -1.72 -19.57 -26.00
C CYS A 6 -0.57 -19.26 -25.03
N GLY A 7 -0.65 -19.72 -23.77
CA GLY A 7 0.27 -19.30 -22.72
C GLY A 7 0.01 -17.87 -22.24
N ALA A 8 0.64 -17.46 -21.13
CA ALA A 8 0.59 -16.08 -20.64
C ALA A 8 1.75 -15.84 -19.66
N HIS A 9 2.10 -14.57 -19.46
CA HIS A 9 3.01 -14.12 -18.40
C HIS A 9 2.44 -12.83 -17.77
N LEU A 10 2.92 -12.49 -16.58
CA LEU A 10 2.48 -11.29 -15.86
C LEU A 10 3.27 -10.07 -16.36
N THR A 11 2.63 -9.19 -17.12
CA THR A 11 3.28 -7.98 -17.66
C THR A 11 3.53 -6.92 -16.59
N ARG A 12 2.59 -6.77 -15.66
CA ARG A 12 2.68 -5.81 -14.55
C ARG A 12 1.75 -6.25 -13.42
N LEU A 13 2.12 -5.91 -12.20
CA LEU A 13 1.29 -6.12 -11.02
C LEU A 13 1.35 -4.88 -10.14
N ARG A 14 0.20 -4.47 -9.62
CA ARG A 14 0.10 -3.45 -8.58
C ARG A 14 -0.69 -4.06 -7.44
N ARG A 15 -0.09 -4.13 -6.25
CA ARG A 15 -0.80 -4.53 -5.04
C ARG A 15 -1.68 -3.35 -4.61
N ILE A 16 -2.98 -3.61 -4.45
CA ILE A 16 -3.97 -2.60 -4.05
C ILE A 16 -4.32 -2.68 -2.56
N THR A 17 -4.11 -3.84 -1.93
CA THR A 17 -4.36 -4.04 -0.51
C THR A 17 -3.30 -4.94 0.13
N SER A 18 -3.07 -4.79 1.43
CA SER A 18 -2.23 -5.67 2.25
C SER A 18 -2.83 -5.81 3.64
N GLY A 19 -3.58 -6.88 3.88
CA GLY A 19 -4.43 -6.96 5.07
C GLY A 19 -5.44 -5.81 5.06
N ARG A 20 -5.42 -4.97 6.09
CA ARG A 20 -6.30 -3.79 6.22
C ARG A 20 -5.81 -2.52 5.52
N PHE A 21 -4.58 -2.52 5.01
CA PHE A 21 -4.00 -1.33 4.38
C PHE A 21 -4.42 -1.28 2.92
N ASP A 22 -5.16 -0.25 2.53
CA ASP A 22 -5.55 0.02 1.15
C ASP A 22 -4.56 1.01 0.51
N VAL A 23 -4.30 0.84 -0.79
CA VAL A 23 -3.44 1.74 -1.55
C VAL A 23 -4.05 3.15 -1.69
N ALA A 24 -5.37 3.30 -1.51
CA ALA A 24 -6.04 4.59 -1.44
C ALA A 24 -5.57 5.44 -0.25
N ASP A 25 -5.11 4.81 0.83
CA ASP A 25 -4.59 5.48 2.03
C ASP A 25 -3.06 5.72 1.96
N ALA A 26 -2.40 5.26 0.89
CA ALA A 26 -0.95 5.37 0.73
C ALA A 26 -0.56 6.69 0.05
N ALA A 27 0.49 7.33 0.55
CA ALA A 27 1.10 8.51 -0.08
C ALA A 27 2.36 8.14 -0.89
N PRO A 28 2.63 8.80 -2.03
CA PRO A 28 3.89 8.67 -2.74
C PRO A 28 5.08 9.15 -1.91
N LEU A 29 6.24 8.49 -2.03
CA LEU A 29 7.45 8.88 -1.29
C LEU A 29 7.86 10.35 -1.54
N SER A 30 7.76 10.82 -2.79
CA SER A 30 8.09 12.20 -3.15
C SER A 30 7.19 13.24 -2.48
N GLU A 31 5.99 12.86 -2.05
CA GLU A 31 5.08 13.70 -1.28
C GLU A 31 5.44 13.65 0.20
N ILE A 32 5.68 12.45 0.75
CA ILE A 32 6.09 12.24 2.15
C ILE A 32 7.35 13.06 2.47
N LEU A 33 8.32 13.11 1.57
CA LEU A 33 9.57 13.86 1.76
C LEU A 33 9.38 15.39 1.84
N LYS A 34 8.21 15.90 1.48
CA LYS A 34 7.87 17.34 1.58
C LYS A 34 7.12 17.68 2.86
N TRP A 35 6.65 16.68 3.60
CA TRP A 35 5.89 16.90 4.83
C TRP A 35 6.81 17.38 5.96
N ASP A 36 6.30 18.27 6.78
CA ASP A 36 6.88 18.59 8.07
C ASP A 36 6.43 17.56 9.13
N LEU A 37 7.04 17.64 10.32
CA LEU A 37 6.77 16.74 11.44
C LEU A 37 5.27 16.67 11.79
N PRO A 38 4.54 17.79 11.96
CA PRO A 38 3.11 17.75 12.29
C PRO A 38 2.23 17.06 11.24
N ILE A 39 2.53 17.22 9.95
CA ILE A 39 1.79 16.54 8.88
C ILE A 39 2.14 15.05 8.89
N LEU A 40 3.43 14.72 9.03
CA LEU A 40 3.90 13.34 9.06
C LEU A 40 3.26 12.55 10.20
N GLU A 41 3.19 13.12 11.40
CA GLU A 41 2.57 12.49 12.58
C GLU A 41 1.10 12.11 12.36
N LYS A 42 0.33 12.89 11.59
CA LYS A 42 -1.07 12.57 11.26
C LYS A 42 -1.21 11.34 10.36
N HIS A 43 -0.18 11.02 9.59
CA HIS A 43 -0.16 9.91 8.64
C HIS A 43 0.58 8.68 9.18
N ILE A 44 1.18 8.76 10.37
CA ILE A 44 1.81 7.61 11.04
C ILE A 44 0.73 6.78 11.74
N ILE A 45 0.70 5.49 11.44
CA ILE A 45 -0.12 4.52 12.16
C ILE A 45 0.72 3.93 13.30
N PRO A 46 0.39 4.21 14.59
CA PRO A 46 1.19 3.73 15.71
C PRO A 46 1.16 2.21 15.80
N PHE A 47 2.34 1.59 15.89
CA PHE A 47 2.46 0.12 15.90
C PHE A 47 1.65 -0.55 17.01
N LEU A 48 1.58 0.06 18.20
CA LEU A 48 0.81 -0.48 19.33
C LEU A 48 -0.70 -0.47 19.09
N LYS A 49 -1.20 0.40 18.20
CA LYS A 49 -2.61 0.37 17.75
C LYS A 49 -2.86 -0.72 16.71
N LEU A 50 -1.83 -1.34 16.13
CA LEU A 50 -2.02 -2.37 15.10
C LEU A 50 -2.49 -3.72 15.67
N LYS A 51 -2.23 -4.00 16.96
CA LYS A 51 -2.67 -5.22 17.66
C LYS A 51 -4.19 -5.29 17.89
N SER A 52 -4.90 -4.15 17.89
CA SER A 52 -6.36 -4.13 18.11
C SER A 52 -7.19 -4.43 16.87
N TYR A 53 -6.56 -4.95 15.82
CA TYR A 53 -7.16 -5.14 14.49
C TYR A 53 -6.77 -6.52 13.90
N GLU A 54 -6.21 -7.42 14.72
CA GLU A 54 -6.21 -8.85 14.43
C GLU A 54 -7.57 -9.44 14.79
#